data_AF-A0A415C8R8-F1
#
_entry.id   AF-A0A415C8R8-F1
#
_cell.length_a   1.000
_cell.length_b   1.000
_cell.length_c   1.000
_cell.angle_alpha   90.00
_cell.angle_beta   90.00
_cell.angle_gamma   90.00
#
_symmetry.space_group_name_H-M   'P 1'
#
loop_
_entity.id
_entity.type
_entity.pdbx_description
1 polymer ?
#
loop_
_entity_poly.entity_id
_entity_poly.type
_entity_poly.pdbx_seq_one_letter_code
_entity_poly.pdbx_strand_id
1 'polypeptide(L)' 'MSNMKRWVTEMQIPRAKLAAELNQSSASITQKLNCKTPWQFADLVALRELYGLSADFVTDFVPYESEAK' A
#
# COMPACT_ATOMS: atom_id res chain seq x y z
N MET A 1 -0.05 -10.63 7.59
CA MET A 1 -0.03 -10.20 6.17
C MET A 1 -0.61 -8.81 6.16
N SER A 2 0.11 -7.79 5.65
CA SER A 2 -0.35 -6.40 5.73
C SER A 2 -1.66 -6.18 5.01
N ASN A 3 -2.42 -5.19 5.47
CA ASN A 3 -3.61 -4.67 4.83
C ASN A 3 -3.31 -4.31 3.38
N MET A 4 -2.20 -3.59 3.12
CA MET A 4 -1.79 -3.26 1.76
C MET A 4 -1.54 -4.49 0.88
N LYS A 5 -0.90 -5.53 1.40
CA LYS A 5 -0.67 -6.75 0.60
C LYS A 5 -1.97 -7.47 0.28
N ARG A 6 -2.93 -7.49 1.20
CA ARG A 6 -4.27 -8.04 0.96
C ARG A 6 -5.01 -7.21 -0.09
N TRP A 7 -5.04 -5.89 0.10
CA TRP A 7 -5.72 -4.95 -0.78
C TRP A 7 -5.20 -4.99 -2.22
N VAL A 8 -3.86 -4.96 -2.40
CA VAL A 8 -3.24 -5.08 -3.74
C VAL A 8 -3.61 -6.41 -4.42
N THR A 9 -3.75 -7.48 -3.65
CA THR A 9 -4.10 -8.81 -4.16
C THR A 9 -5.59 -8.87 -4.55
N GLU A 10 -6.47 -8.28 -3.74
CA GLU A 10 -7.92 -8.22 -3.98
C GLU A 10 -8.26 -7.33 -5.17
N MET A 11 -7.66 -6.14 -5.24
CA MET A 11 -7.84 -5.21 -6.36
C MET A 11 -7.09 -5.64 -7.63
N GLN A 12 -6.42 -6.80 -7.60
CA GLN A 12 -5.62 -7.35 -8.69
C GLN A 12 -4.59 -6.34 -9.27
N ILE A 13 -4.05 -5.47 -8.44
CA ILE A 13 -3.12 -4.43 -8.87
C ILE A 13 -1.73 -5.07 -9.07
N PRO A 14 -1.15 -4.98 -10.28
CA PRO A 14 0.21 -5.46 -10.49
C PRO A 14 1.19 -4.64 -9.65
N ARG A 15 2.12 -5.30 -8.96
CA ARG A 15 3.16 -4.63 -8.15
C ARG A 15 3.97 -3.62 -8.96
N ALA A 16 4.18 -3.88 -10.25
CA ALA A 16 4.85 -2.98 -11.18
C ALA A 16 4.06 -1.69 -11.44
N LYS A 17 2.72 -1.77 -11.48
CA LYS A 17 1.84 -0.60 -11.63
C LYS A 17 1.93 0.28 -10.38
N LEU A 18 1.80 -0.32 -9.20
CA LEU A 18 1.94 0.40 -7.92
C LEU A 18 3.32 1.05 -7.77
N ALA A 19 4.37 0.36 -8.23
CA ALA A 19 5.73 0.89 -8.25
C ALA A 19 5.87 2.10 -9.18
N ALA A 20 5.30 2.05 -10.38
CA ALA A 20 5.32 3.17 -11.32
C ALA A 20 4.55 4.38 -10.78
N GLU A 21 3.37 4.17 -10.18
CA GLU A 21 2.54 5.24 -9.62
C GLU A 21 3.16 5.92 -8.41
N LEU A 22 3.88 5.17 -7.58
CA LEU A 22 4.61 5.72 -6.43
C LEU A 22 6.02 6.22 -6.79
N ASN A 23 6.43 6.08 -8.06
CA ASN A 23 7.77 6.38 -8.54
C ASN A 23 8.87 5.64 -7.73
N GLN A 24 8.66 4.36 -7.46
CA GLN A 24 9.56 3.50 -6.69
C GLN A 24 9.96 2.26 -7.47
N SER A 25 11.03 1.59 -7.00
CA SER A 25 11.40 0.30 -7.56
C SER A 25 10.44 -0.80 -7.09
N SER A 26 10.21 -1.80 -7.94
CA SER A 26 9.40 -2.98 -7.59
C SER A 26 9.93 -3.72 -6.36
N ALA A 27 11.24 -3.69 -6.12
CA ALA A 27 11.88 -4.25 -4.93
C ALA A 27 11.48 -3.48 -3.66
N SER A 28 11.49 -2.14 -3.70
CA SER A 28 11.07 -1.31 -2.57
C SER A 28 9.60 -1.56 -2.20
N ILE A 29 8.71 -1.57 -3.20
CA ILE A 29 7.29 -1.90 -3.00
C ILE A 29 7.13 -3.30 -2.40
N THR A 30 7.87 -4.29 -2.89
CA THR A 30 7.81 -5.65 -2.37
C THR A 30 8.25 -5.72 -0.90
N GLN A 31 9.28 -4.97 -0.51
CA GLN A 31 9.71 -4.89 0.89
C GLN A 31 8.63 -4.25 1.78
N LYS A 32 8.00 -3.15 1.32
CA LYS A 32 6.92 -2.46 2.04
C LYS A 32 5.69 -3.34 2.22
N LEU A 33 5.23 -3.96 1.15
CA LEU A 33 4.09 -4.89 1.19
C LEU A 33 4.34 -6.07 2.14
N ASN A 34 5.58 -6.51 2.30
CA ASN A 34 5.96 -7.58 3.22
C ASN A 34 6.34 -7.07 4.64
N CYS A 35 6.03 -5.82 4.97
CA CYS A 35 6.36 -5.18 6.25
C CYS A 35 7.87 -5.20 6.59
N LYS A 36 8.74 -5.32 5.58
CA LYS A 36 10.21 -5.31 5.77
C LYS A 36 10.75 -3.89 5.87
N THR A 37 10.07 -2.95 5.23
CA THR A 37 10.37 -1.53 5.28
C THR A 37 9.08 -0.75 5.54
N PRO A 38 9.12 0.31 6.35
CA PRO A 38 7.94 1.14 6.60
C PRO A 38 7.59 2.00 5.38
N TRP A 39 6.30 2.29 5.24
CA TRP A 39 5.80 3.29 4.29
C TRP A 39 6.28 4.68 4.73
N GLN A 40 6.76 5.45 3.76
CA GLN A 40 7.22 6.82 3.96
C GLN A 40 6.03 7.79 3.82
N PHE A 41 6.14 8.96 4.42
CA PHE A 41 5.08 9.97 4.38
C PHE A 41 4.65 10.31 2.93
N ALA A 42 5.60 10.43 2.00
CA ALA A 42 5.30 10.68 0.59
C ALA A 42 4.46 9.57 -0.05
N ASP A 43 4.68 8.30 0.33
CA ASP A 43 3.88 7.19 -0.16
C ASP A 43 2.45 7.25 0.38
N LEU A 44 2.29 7.62 1.65
CA LEU A 44 0.97 7.72 2.29
C LEU A 44 0.13 8.82 1.65
N VAL A 45 0.75 9.95 1.32
CA VAL A 45 0.08 11.04 0.59
C VAL A 45 -0.34 10.56 -0.80
N ALA A 46 0.57 9.96 -1.56
CA ALA A 46 0.26 9.46 -2.90
C ALA A 46 -0.82 8.37 -2.90
N LEU A 47 -0.77 7.43 -1.96
CA LEU A 47 -1.79 6.38 -1.80
C LEU A 47 -3.17 6.97 -1.45
N ARG A 48 -3.20 8.04 -0.66
CA ARG A 48 -4.45 8.74 -0.36
C ARG A 48 -5.01 9.50 -1.56
N GLU A 49 -4.15 10.15 -2.34
CA GLU A 49 -4.58 10.89 -3.55
C GLU A 49 -5.03 9.95 -4.68
N LEU A 50 -4.32 8.84 -4.88
CA LEU A 50 -4.59 7.89 -5.98
C LEU A 50 -5.74 6.93 -5.65
N TYR A 51 -5.80 6.44 -4.42
CA TYR A 51 -6.67 5.33 -4.02
C TYR A 51 -7.61 5.66 -2.86
N GLY A 52 -7.50 6.83 -2.25
CA GLY A 52 -8.33 7.22 -1.11
C GLY A 52 -8.01 6.49 0.19
N LEU A 53 -6.91 5.71 0.23
CA LEU A 53 -6.53 4.91 1.40
C LEU A 53 -6.02 5.79 2.53
N SER A 54 -6.43 5.50 3.77
CA SER A 54 -5.89 6.22 4.93
C SER A 54 -4.47 5.74 5.28
N ALA A 55 -3.71 6.62 5.93
CA ALA A 55 -2.41 6.26 6.48
C ALA A 55 -2.53 5.14 7.51
N ASP A 56 -3.59 5.14 8.31
CA ASP A 56 -3.85 4.15 9.36
C ASP A 56 -4.10 2.77 8.76
N PHE A 57 -4.80 2.69 7.63
CA PHE A 57 -5.00 1.45 6.89
C PHE A 57 -3.68 0.91 6.32
N VAL A 58 -2.90 1.78 5.67
CA VAL A 58 -1.63 1.43 5.01
C VAL A 58 -0.59 0.90 6.01
N THR A 59 -0.63 1.42 7.24
CA THR A 59 0.30 1.08 8.33
C THR A 59 -0.22 0.02 9.30
N ASP A 60 -1.34 -0.64 8.97
CA ASP A 60 -1.97 -1.70 9.76
C ASP A 60 -2.46 -1.25 11.16
N PHE A 61 -2.70 0.05 11.39
CA PHE A 61 -3.27 0.56 12.67
C PHE A 61 -4.78 0.32 12.79
N VAL A 62 -5.48 0.12 11.67
CA VAL A 62 -6.89 -0.27 11.64
C VAL A 62 -7.07 -1.67 11.04
N PRO A 63 -8.12 -2.41 11.44
CA PRO A 63 -8.44 -3.68 10.82
C PRO A 63 -8.71 -3.51 9.32
N TYR A 64 -8.35 -4.50 8.51
CA TYR A 64 -8.59 -4.50 7.06
C TYR A 64 -10.04 -4.17 6.68
N GLU A 65 -11.00 -4.71 7.44
CA GLU A 65 -12.44 -4.55 7.22
C GLU A 65 -12.96 -3.12 7.42
N SER A 66 -12.15 -2.22 7.98
CA SER A 66 -12.54 -0.82 8.17
C SER A 66 -12.59 -0.03 6.86
N GLU A 67 -11.75 -0.39 5.88
CA GLU A 67 -11.64 0.33 4.60
C GLU A 67 -11.71 -0.59 3.37
N ALA A 68 -11.63 -1.91 3.54
CA ALA A 68 -11.91 -2.86 2.48
C ALA A 68 -13.42 -2.90 2.18
N LYS A 69 -13.83 -2.27 1.08
CA LYS A 69 -15.16 -2.38 0.47
C LYS A 69 -15.07 -2.91 -0.95
#